data_AF-A0A930VY72-F1
#
_entry.id   AF-A0A930VY72-F1
#
_cell.length_a   1.000
_cell.length_b   1.000
_cell.length_c   1.000
_cell.angle_alpha   90.00
_cell.angle_beta   90.00
_cell.angle_gamma   90.00
#
_symmetry.space_group_name_H-M   'P 1'
#
loop_
_entity.id
_entity.type
_entity.pdbx_description
1 polymer ?
#
loop_
_entity_poly.entity_id
_entity_poly.type
_entity_poly.pdbx_seq_one_letter_code
_entity_poly.pdbx_strand_id
1 'polypeptide(L)'
;MAKTRRAIQNQTNRTLDRGDLGALLGFAATHSEQSVCRKARAYAGGLPIDIAQAKLDLNGPNAVSETVEDPTVIRFLKCFASPFTLILLALAAISYITNVVLAPSGEQDPTTVIIIAIMVLISGIIDFVQSSRGASAAAALLQMVTATTRVRRRPINFDDFEVLHTETPHDNAATDGASHTATDSASHTKSHAPTGTADTSGAGSSFDKEIPFADVVVGDLVLLASGDMVPADCRVLDAKDLFVNETALTGESEPVEKFPTVVHARRRADGTRYPLSLSECTNLLFAGTTVQSGSATAVVVATGDDTYVGRMSALL
;
A
#
# COMPACT_ATOMS: atom_id res chain seq x y z
N MET A 1 -3.79 -20.54 32.46
CA MET A 1 -3.65 -20.39 30.99
C MET A 1 -4.46 -19.24 30.37
N ALA A 2 -5.50 -18.68 31.02
CA ALA A 2 -6.28 -17.56 30.47
C ALA A 2 -5.62 -16.16 30.60
N LYS A 3 -4.67 -15.97 31.53
CA LYS A 3 -3.97 -14.68 31.73
C LYS A 3 -2.89 -14.41 30.68
N THR A 4 -2.28 -15.46 30.11
CA THR A 4 -1.21 -15.35 29.10
C THR A 4 -1.76 -15.00 27.71
N ARG A 5 -2.95 -15.49 27.34
CA ARG A 5 -3.64 -15.06 26.10
C ARG A 5 -4.09 -13.59 26.13
N ARG A 6 -4.45 -13.06 27.30
CA ARG A 6 -4.77 -11.63 27.48
C ARG A 6 -3.55 -10.72 27.40
N ALA A 7 -2.36 -11.21 27.72
CA ALA A 7 -1.12 -10.44 27.59
C ALA A 7 -0.72 -10.26 26.12
N ILE A 8 -0.91 -11.29 25.30
CA ILE A 8 -0.67 -11.24 23.85
C ILE A 8 -1.73 -10.34 23.17
N GLN A 9 -3.01 -10.44 23.55
CA GLN A 9 -4.06 -9.54 23.03
C GLN A 9 -3.88 -8.07 23.47
N ASN A 10 -3.25 -7.83 24.63
CA ASN A 10 -2.93 -6.47 25.08
C ASN A 10 -1.62 -5.92 24.50
N GLN A 11 -0.78 -6.77 23.89
CA GLN A 11 0.39 -6.33 23.13
C GLN A 11 0.02 -5.92 21.70
N THR A 12 -1.00 -6.52 21.09
CA THR A 12 -1.56 -6.06 19.80
C THR A 12 -2.20 -4.66 19.90
N ASN A 13 -2.51 -4.20 21.11
CA ASN A 13 -3.14 -2.90 21.38
C ASN A 13 -2.23 -1.89 22.08
N ARG A 14 -0.92 -2.14 22.15
CA ARG A 14 0.03 -1.19 22.75
C ARG A 14 1.17 -0.93 21.78
N THR A 15 1.20 0.34 21.37
CA THR A 15 2.30 1.05 20.68
C THR A 15 2.51 0.68 19.22
N LEU A 16 1.51 1.00 18.40
CA LEU A 16 1.77 1.73 17.15
C LEU A 16 2.75 2.86 17.46
N ASP A 17 3.88 2.85 16.77
CA ASP A 17 4.94 3.84 16.92
C ASP A 17 4.37 5.25 16.75
N ARG A 18 4.32 5.97 17.87
CA ARG A 18 3.70 7.28 18.03
C ARG A 18 4.58 8.32 17.35
N GLY A 19 4.24 8.68 16.13
CA GLY A 19 4.66 9.95 15.55
C GLY A 19 3.79 10.27 14.35
N ASP A 20 4.04 9.56 13.27
CA ASP A 20 3.61 10.04 11.96
C ASP A 20 2.50 9.20 11.33
N LEU A 21 2.59 7.86 11.27
CA LEU A 21 1.54 7.06 10.62
C LEU A 21 0.23 7.06 11.40
N GLY A 22 0.27 6.82 12.72
CA GLY A 22 -0.93 6.89 13.55
C GLY A 22 -1.59 8.27 13.51
N ALA A 23 -0.79 9.34 13.43
CA ALA A 23 -1.29 10.70 13.24
C ALA A 23 -1.84 10.93 11.82
N LEU A 24 -1.22 10.34 10.80
CA LEU A 24 -1.66 10.41 9.41
C LEU A 24 -2.99 9.69 9.20
N LEU A 25 -3.10 8.43 9.64
CA LEU A 25 -4.33 7.64 9.58
C LEU A 25 -5.42 8.24 10.47
N GLY A 26 -5.06 8.68 11.68
CA GLY A 26 -5.98 9.41 12.55
C GLY A 26 -6.48 10.71 11.92
N PHE A 27 -5.61 11.47 11.24
CA PHE A 27 -6.00 12.65 10.47
C PHE A 27 -6.93 12.27 9.32
N ALA A 28 -6.56 11.26 8.53
CA ALA A 28 -7.35 10.77 7.41
C ALA A 28 -8.75 10.36 7.86
N ALA A 29 -8.87 9.59 8.96
CA ALA A 29 -10.15 9.12 9.46
C ALA A 29 -11.04 10.25 10.02
N THR A 30 -10.46 11.26 10.68
CA THR A 30 -11.22 12.26 11.46
C THR A 30 -11.52 13.57 10.71
N HIS A 31 -10.80 13.85 9.62
CA HIS A 31 -10.94 15.10 8.87
C HIS A 31 -11.77 14.93 7.61
N SER A 32 -12.33 16.05 7.13
CA SER A 32 -13.09 16.10 5.89
C SER A 32 -12.26 15.63 4.69
N GLU A 33 -12.92 15.06 3.70
CA GLU A 33 -12.33 14.62 2.43
C GLU A 33 -11.43 15.70 1.80
N GLN A 34 -11.88 16.96 1.79
CA GLN A 34 -11.12 18.10 1.30
C GLN A 34 -9.78 18.31 2.05
N SER A 35 -9.80 18.15 3.37
CA SER A 35 -8.60 18.31 4.20
C SER A 35 -7.61 17.18 3.95
N VAL A 36 -8.10 15.95 3.78
CA VAL A 36 -7.29 14.78 3.46
C VAL A 36 -6.70 14.90 2.06
N CYS A 37 -7.50 15.25 1.06
CA CYS A 37 -7.04 15.49 -0.31
C CYS A 37 -5.97 16.58 -0.35
N ARG A 38 -6.14 17.68 0.38
CA ARG A 38 -5.13 18.74 0.48
C ARG A 38 -3.84 18.24 1.10
N LYS A 39 -3.91 17.44 2.17
CA LYS A 39 -2.71 16.87 2.83
C LYS A 39 -1.98 15.87 1.91
N ALA A 40 -2.71 15.02 1.20
CA ALA A 40 -2.18 14.06 0.23
C ALA A 40 -1.73 14.72 -1.09
N ARG A 41 -1.99 16.03 -1.28
CA ARG A 41 -1.78 16.76 -2.54
C ARG A 41 -2.49 16.05 -3.71
N ALA A 42 -3.72 15.64 -3.47
CA ALA A 42 -4.62 15.02 -4.44
C ALA A 42 -5.46 16.08 -5.17
N TYR A 43 -5.88 15.76 -6.38
CA TYR A 43 -6.66 16.64 -7.25
C TYR A 43 -7.98 15.95 -7.62
N ALA A 44 -9.11 16.67 -7.55
CA ALA A 44 -10.43 16.10 -7.83
C ALA A 44 -10.53 15.48 -9.24
N GLY A 45 -9.83 16.06 -10.23
CA GLY A 45 -9.74 15.54 -11.60
C GLY A 45 -8.68 14.45 -11.81
N GLY A 46 -8.02 13.97 -10.76
CA GLY A 46 -6.90 13.04 -10.85
C GLY A 46 -5.53 13.71 -10.78
N LEU A 47 -4.54 12.95 -10.33
CA LEU A 47 -3.17 13.43 -10.16
C LEU A 47 -2.53 13.70 -11.53
N PRO A 48 -1.91 14.86 -11.77
CA PRO A 48 -1.18 15.10 -13.02
C PRO A 48 -0.07 14.07 -13.23
N ILE A 49 0.04 13.54 -14.45
CA ILE A 49 0.97 12.43 -14.79
C ILE A 49 2.42 12.78 -14.41
N ASP A 50 2.86 14.01 -14.68
CA ASP A 50 4.23 14.45 -14.38
C ASP A 50 4.49 14.55 -12.87
N ILE A 51 3.49 14.98 -12.10
CA ILE A 51 3.58 15.03 -10.63
C ILE A 51 3.61 13.61 -10.07
N ALA A 52 2.84 12.69 -10.66
CA ALA A 52 2.85 11.30 -10.25
C ALA A 52 4.24 10.67 -10.48
N GLN A 53 4.83 10.90 -11.65
CA GLN A 53 6.19 10.43 -11.96
C GLN A 53 7.22 11.06 -11.03
N ALA A 54 7.17 12.38 -10.80
CA ALA A 54 8.10 13.04 -9.89
C ALA A 54 7.99 12.53 -8.44
N LYS A 55 6.79 12.17 -7.98
CA LYS A 55 6.59 11.53 -6.67
C LYS A 55 7.18 10.12 -6.64
N LEU A 56 7.02 9.35 -7.71
CA LEU A 56 7.58 8.00 -7.84
C LEU A 56 9.11 8.04 -7.84
N ASP A 57 9.71 8.98 -8.58
CA ASP A 57 11.16 9.16 -8.66
C ASP A 57 11.75 9.60 -7.31
N LEU A 58 11.01 10.39 -6.52
CA LEU A 58 11.45 10.89 -5.22
C LEU A 58 11.28 9.88 -4.09
N ASN A 59 10.13 9.21 -4.02
CA ASN A 59 9.76 8.35 -2.90
C ASN A 59 10.07 6.87 -3.16
N GLY A 60 10.36 6.50 -4.40
CA GLY A 60 10.50 5.11 -4.82
C GLY A 60 9.16 4.42 -5.06
N PRO A 61 9.21 3.15 -5.50
CA PRO A 61 8.01 2.37 -5.80
C PRO A 61 7.18 2.07 -4.56
N ASN A 62 5.88 1.89 -4.75
CA ASN A 62 4.98 1.34 -3.73
C ASN A 62 5.22 -0.17 -3.58
N ALA A 63 6.31 -0.50 -2.91
CA ALA A 63 6.68 -1.84 -2.47
C ALA A 63 7.10 -1.75 -1.01
N VAL A 64 6.77 -2.78 -0.23
CA VAL A 64 7.37 -2.95 1.09
C VAL A 64 8.81 -3.38 0.83
N SER A 65 9.79 -2.67 1.40
CA SER A 65 11.20 -2.99 1.25
C SER A 65 11.42 -4.44 1.65
N GLU A 66 11.83 -5.28 0.70
CA GLU A 66 12.32 -6.62 1.02
C GLU A 66 13.48 -6.45 2.01
N THR A 67 13.44 -7.17 3.12
CA THR A 67 14.55 -7.20 4.07
C THR A 67 15.79 -7.53 3.28
N VAL A 68 16.78 -6.62 3.27
CA VAL A 68 18.02 -6.77 2.50
C VAL A 68 18.57 -8.15 2.82
N GLU A 69 18.42 -9.10 1.88
CA GLU A 69 18.92 -10.45 2.10
C GLU A 69 20.41 -10.35 2.39
N ASP A 70 20.87 -11.07 3.42
CA ASP A 70 22.30 -11.16 3.69
C ASP A 70 23.03 -11.49 2.38
N PRO A 71 24.14 -10.79 2.06
CA PRO A 71 24.97 -11.10 0.90
C PRO A 71 25.17 -12.61 0.76
N THR A 72 25.06 -13.14 -0.45
CA THR A 72 25.13 -14.59 -0.74
C THR A 72 26.35 -15.27 -0.09
N VAL A 73 27.45 -14.54 0.06
CA VAL A 73 28.67 -14.97 0.76
C VAL A 73 28.45 -15.14 2.27
N ILE A 74 27.74 -14.21 2.93
CA ILE A 74 27.40 -14.28 4.35
C ILE A 74 26.40 -15.41 4.60
N ARG A 75 25.42 -15.57 3.70
CA ARG A 75 24.45 -16.69 3.75
C ARG A 75 25.16 -18.04 3.62
N PHE A 76 26.10 -18.15 2.68
CA PHE A 76 26.95 -19.33 2.53
C PHE A 76 27.79 -19.61 3.78
N LEU A 77 28.45 -18.60 4.36
CA LEU A 77 29.29 -18.79 5.54
C LEU A 77 28.46 -19.17 6.79
N LYS A 78 27.22 -18.66 6.90
CA LYS A 78 26.26 -19.08 7.94
C LYS A 78 25.87 -20.56 7.84
N CYS A 79 25.84 -21.15 6.64
CA CYS A 79 25.60 -22.60 6.48
C CYS A 79 26.69 -23.45 7.14
N PHE A 80 27.94 -22.96 7.20
CA PHE A 80 29.03 -23.66 7.90
C PHE A 80 28.98 -23.50 9.42
N ALA A 81 28.14 -22.59 9.94
CA ALA A 81 28.00 -22.33 11.38
C ALA A 81 26.97 -23.25 12.05
N SER A 82 26.75 -24.46 11.54
CA SER A 82 25.91 -25.45 12.24
C SER A 82 26.65 -25.97 13.48
N PRO A 83 25.96 -26.22 14.62
CA PRO A 83 26.59 -26.78 15.81
C PRO A 83 27.36 -28.08 15.55
N PHE A 84 26.89 -28.89 14.60
CA PHE A 84 27.55 -30.13 14.18
C PHE A 84 28.83 -29.84 13.35
N THR A 85 28.77 -28.90 12.41
CA THR A 85 29.92 -28.50 11.58
C THR A 85 31.02 -27.88 12.43
N LEU A 86 30.67 -27.08 13.45
CA LEU A 86 31.64 -26.51 14.40
C LEU A 86 32.38 -27.60 15.20
N ILE A 87 31.67 -28.64 15.63
CA ILE A 87 32.28 -29.80 16.32
C ILE A 87 33.24 -30.53 15.36
N LEU A 88 32.84 -30.77 14.12
CA LEU A 88 33.70 -31.42 13.12
C LEU A 88 34.92 -30.58 12.77
N LEU A 89 34.78 -29.26 12.67
CA LEU A 89 35.89 -28.33 12.45
C LEU A 89 36.88 -28.37 13.62
N ALA A 90 36.37 -28.43 14.87
CA ALA A 90 37.20 -28.57 16.06
C ALA A 90 37.94 -29.92 16.07
N LEU A 91 37.28 -31.02 15.72
CA LEU A 91 37.92 -32.34 15.60
C LEU A 91 38.97 -32.37 14.49
N ALA A 92 38.71 -31.75 13.34
CA ALA A 92 39.68 -31.60 12.26
C ALA A 92 40.91 -30.79 12.70
N ALA A 93 40.71 -29.70 13.44
CA ALA A 93 41.80 -28.87 13.96
C ALA A 93 42.65 -29.63 15.00
N ILE A 94 42.02 -30.34 15.93
CA ILE A 94 42.71 -31.18 16.91
C ILE A 94 43.51 -32.27 16.17
N SER A 95 42.88 -32.98 15.23
CA SER A 95 43.54 -34.04 14.45
C SER A 95 44.70 -33.50 13.61
N TYR A 96 44.59 -32.29 13.06
CA TYR A 96 45.68 -31.64 12.33
C TYR A 96 46.88 -31.35 13.23
N ILE A 97 46.62 -30.82 14.43
CA ILE A 97 47.69 -30.53 15.40
C ILE A 97 48.36 -31.84 15.84
N THR A 98 47.59 -32.88 16.17
CA THR A 98 48.16 -34.12 16.71
C THR A 98 48.85 -34.98 15.67
N ASN A 99 48.29 -35.10 14.47
CA ASN A 99 48.72 -36.09 13.47
C ASN A 99 49.63 -35.51 12.37
N VAL A 100 49.66 -34.19 12.21
CA VAL A 100 50.49 -33.53 11.18
C VAL A 100 51.53 -32.62 11.81
N VAL A 101 51.12 -31.71 12.70
CA VAL A 101 52.02 -30.68 13.26
C VAL A 101 52.92 -31.23 14.37
N LEU A 102 52.37 -32.04 15.29
CA LEU A 102 53.09 -32.58 16.44
C LEU A 102 53.67 -33.99 16.20
N ALA A 103 53.37 -34.59 15.05
CA ALA A 103 53.83 -35.93 14.71
C ALA A 103 55.35 -35.95 14.45
N PRO A 104 56.09 -36.94 14.99
CA PRO A 104 57.52 -37.11 14.73
C PRO A 104 57.81 -37.20 13.22
N SER A 105 58.97 -36.67 12.82
CA SER A 105 59.40 -36.61 11.42
C SER A 105 59.46 -38.02 10.81
N GLY A 106 58.43 -38.40 10.06
CA GLY A 106 58.32 -39.70 9.37
C GLY A 106 56.98 -40.42 9.51
N GLU A 107 56.15 -40.07 10.52
CA GLU A 107 54.85 -40.73 10.80
C GLU A 107 53.65 -39.77 10.67
N GLN A 108 53.77 -38.71 9.88
CA GLN A 108 52.66 -37.78 9.64
C GLN A 108 51.53 -38.48 8.90
N ASP A 109 50.34 -38.56 9.52
CA ASP A 109 49.13 -39.09 8.90
C ASP A 109 48.08 -37.97 8.70
N PRO A 110 48.07 -37.31 7.53
CA PRO A 110 47.07 -36.31 7.21
C PRO A 110 45.72 -36.94 6.79
N THR A 111 45.63 -38.27 6.63
CA THR A 111 44.45 -38.94 6.05
C THR A 111 43.18 -38.63 6.84
N THR A 112 43.24 -38.70 8.17
CA THR A 112 42.10 -38.41 9.06
C THR A 112 41.61 -36.96 8.90
N VAL A 113 42.52 -36.01 8.82
CA VAL A 113 42.19 -34.58 8.65
C VAL A 113 41.54 -34.34 7.28
N ILE A 114 42.08 -34.96 6.24
CA ILE A 114 41.56 -34.87 4.87
C ILE A 114 40.14 -35.43 4.79
N ILE A 115 39.87 -36.58 5.40
CA ILE A 115 38.52 -37.18 5.42
C ILE A 115 37.52 -36.25 6.11
N ILE A 116 37.84 -35.76 7.31
CA ILE A 116 36.94 -34.87 8.07
C ILE A 116 36.72 -33.56 7.30
N ALA A 117 37.76 -32.99 6.70
CA ALA A 117 37.65 -31.78 5.89
C ALA A 117 36.72 -31.98 4.68
N ILE A 118 36.82 -33.11 3.99
CA ILE A 118 35.94 -33.44 2.86
C ILE A 118 34.50 -33.63 3.33
N MET A 119 34.26 -34.34 4.44
CA MET A 119 32.89 -34.51 4.97
C MET A 119 32.25 -33.17 5.34
N VAL A 120 32.99 -32.29 6.03
CA VAL A 120 32.55 -30.94 6.38
C VAL A 120 32.21 -30.11 5.14
N LEU A 121 33.05 -30.18 4.11
CA LEU A 121 32.83 -29.46 2.85
C LEU A 121 31.57 -29.94 2.13
N ILE A 122 31.36 -31.26 2.05
CA ILE A 122 30.16 -31.86 1.45
C ILE A 122 28.90 -31.46 2.23
N SER A 123 28.91 -31.57 3.57
CA SER A 123 27.78 -31.18 4.41
C SER A 123 27.43 -29.69 4.24
N GLY A 124 28.42 -28.80 4.23
CA GLY A 124 28.18 -27.37 4.02
C GLY A 124 27.61 -27.03 2.65
N ILE A 125 28.06 -27.72 1.59
CA ILE A 125 27.49 -27.56 0.24
C ILE A 125 26.04 -28.04 0.19
N ILE A 126 25.73 -29.19 0.80
CA ILE A 126 24.36 -29.73 0.83
C ILE A 126 23.42 -28.78 1.57
N ASP A 127 23.80 -28.30 2.76
CA ASP A 127 23.01 -27.35 3.54
C ASP A 127 22.77 -26.04 2.79
N PHE A 128 23.78 -25.56 2.05
CA PHE A 128 23.65 -24.38 1.19
C PHE A 128 22.70 -24.60 0.01
N VAL A 129 22.80 -25.73 -0.69
CA VAL A 129 21.92 -26.03 -1.84
C VAL A 129 20.47 -26.21 -1.38
N GLN A 130 20.26 -26.87 -0.24
CA GLN A 130 18.92 -27.01 0.37
C GLN A 130 18.35 -25.65 0.81
N SER A 131 19.18 -24.80 1.42
CA SER A 131 18.80 -23.44 1.80
C SER A 131 18.48 -22.56 0.57
N SER A 132 19.27 -22.66 -0.51
CA SER A 132 19.15 -21.78 -1.68
C SER A 132 17.96 -22.10 -2.59
N ARG A 133 17.52 -23.36 -2.66
CA ARG A 133 16.37 -23.74 -3.52
C ARG A 133 15.02 -23.44 -2.86
N GLY A 134 14.98 -23.32 -1.53
CA GLY A 134 13.75 -23.05 -0.78
C GLY A 134 13.17 -21.65 -0.98
N ALA A 135 14.01 -20.63 -1.11
CA ALA A 135 13.55 -19.23 -1.20
C ALA A 135 13.11 -18.80 -2.63
N SER A 136 13.75 -19.35 -3.67
CA SER A 136 13.62 -18.82 -5.04
C SER A 136 12.30 -19.17 -5.74
N ALA A 137 11.64 -20.26 -5.37
CA ALA A 137 10.43 -20.71 -6.07
C ALA A 137 9.17 -19.90 -5.69
N ALA A 138 9.09 -19.43 -4.45
CA ALA A 138 7.97 -18.60 -3.99
C ALA A 138 8.05 -17.17 -4.57
N ALA A 139 9.27 -16.60 -4.62
CA ALA A 139 9.50 -15.26 -5.17
C ALA A 139 9.19 -15.16 -6.67
N ALA A 140 9.54 -16.20 -7.45
CA ALA A 140 9.27 -16.24 -8.89
C ALA A 140 7.76 -16.31 -9.22
N LEU A 141 6.95 -16.95 -8.37
CA LEU A 141 5.51 -17.02 -8.55
C LEU A 141 4.81 -15.69 -8.20
N LEU A 142 5.32 -14.97 -7.19
CA LEU A 142 4.81 -13.65 -6.79
C LEU A 142 5.16 -12.56 -7.82
N GLN A 143 6.37 -12.57 -8.38
CA GLN A 143 6.76 -11.63 -9.45
C GLN A 143 6.00 -11.87 -10.77
N MET A 144 5.46 -13.06 -11.00
CA MET A 144 4.77 -13.41 -12.24
C MET A 144 3.36 -12.81 -12.36
N VAL A 145 2.81 -12.26 -11.26
CA VAL A 145 1.51 -11.58 -11.24
C VAL A 145 1.72 -10.15 -10.80
N THR A 146 2.02 -9.25 -11.74
CA THR A 146 2.02 -7.81 -11.45
C THR A 146 0.60 -7.39 -11.11
N ALA A 147 0.31 -7.19 -9.83
CA ALA A 147 -0.97 -6.64 -9.40
C ALA A 147 -1.12 -5.22 -9.98
N THR A 148 -2.26 -4.95 -10.62
CA THR A 148 -2.59 -3.68 -11.26
C THR A 148 -3.81 -3.06 -10.58
N THR A 149 -3.87 -1.73 -10.58
CA THR A 149 -5.00 -0.98 -10.05
C THR A 149 -5.40 0.14 -11.00
N ARG A 150 -6.67 0.55 -10.96
CA ARG A 150 -7.17 1.67 -11.76
C ARG A 150 -7.00 2.96 -10.99
N VAL A 151 -6.31 3.92 -11.59
CA VAL A 151 -6.14 5.27 -11.04
C VAL A 151 -6.67 6.33 -11.99
N ARG A 152 -7.05 7.49 -11.46
CA ARG A 152 -7.33 8.68 -12.27
C ARG A 152 -6.10 9.58 -12.33
N ARG A 153 -5.47 9.64 -13.51
CA ARG A 153 -4.33 10.53 -13.79
C ARG A 153 -4.60 11.33 -15.05
N ARG A 154 -4.44 12.66 -14.94
CA ARG A 154 -4.74 13.58 -16.05
C ARG A 154 -3.46 14.13 -16.68
N PRO A 155 -3.44 14.39 -17.99
CA PRO A 155 -2.41 15.24 -18.58
C PRO A 155 -2.54 16.67 -18.02
N ILE A 156 -1.41 17.38 -17.91
CA ILE A 156 -1.44 18.81 -17.64
C ILE A 156 -1.94 19.48 -18.92
N ASN A 157 -3.13 20.08 -18.86
CA ASN A 157 -3.57 20.98 -19.93
C ASN A 157 -3.07 22.39 -19.60
N PHE A 158 -2.31 22.99 -20.51
CA PHE A 158 -1.79 24.35 -20.37
C PHE A 158 -2.80 25.42 -20.78
N ASP A 159 -3.94 25.03 -21.35
CA ASP A 159 -5.00 25.95 -21.81
C ASP A 159 -5.82 26.55 -20.65
N ASP A 160 -5.77 25.98 -19.44
CA ASP A 160 -6.50 26.48 -18.25
C ASP A 160 -5.86 27.76 -17.63
N PHE A 161 -4.80 28.30 -18.24
CA PHE A 161 -4.11 29.51 -17.76
C PHE A 161 -4.57 30.81 -18.46
N GLU A 162 -5.66 30.79 -19.24
CA GLU A 162 -6.28 32.01 -19.75
C GLU A 162 -7.04 32.76 -18.64
N VAL A 163 -6.28 33.68 -18.03
CA VAL A 163 -6.67 34.97 -17.48
C VAL A 163 -7.83 35.00 -16.47
N LEU A 164 -7.46 35.14 -15.20
CA LEU A 164 -8.29 35.82 -14.19
C LEU A 164 -8.48 37.29 -14.64
N HIS A 165 -9.37 37.54 -15.60
CA HIS A 165 -9.87 38.88 -15.84
C HIS A 165 -10.72 39.23 -14.64
N THR A 166 -10.17 40.17 -13.86
CA THR A 166 -10.85 40.86 -12.79
C THR A 166 -11.99 41.66 -13.42
N GLU A 167 -13.18 41.09 -13.50
CA GLU A 167 -14.38 41.87 -13.78
C GLU A 167 -14.72 42.66 -12.50
N THR A 168 -14.33 43.92 -12.51
CA THR A 168 -14.86 44.94 -11.60
C THR A 168 -16.35 45.13 -11.88
N PRO A 169 -17.23 45.16 -10.86
CA PRO A 169 -18.65 45.40 -11.08
C PRO A 169 -18.85 46.87 -11.51
N HIS A 170 -19.40 47.07 -12.71
CA HIS A 170 -19.92 48.38 -13.12
C HIS A 170 -21.31 48.58 -12.52
N ASP A 171 -21.41 49.50 -11.57
CA ASP A 171 -22.64 50.09 -11.08
C ASP A 171 -23.36 50.85 -12.21
N ASN A 172 -24.58 50.46 -12.56
CA ASN A 172 -25.49 51.31 -13.33
C ASN A 172 -26.81 51.47 -12.57
N ALA A 173 -26.94 52.64 -11.97
CA ALA A 173 -28.16 53.14 -11.35
C ALA A 173 -29.19 53.58 -12.41
N ALA A 174 -30.44 53.18 -12.15
CA ALA A 174 -31.72 53.82 -12.44
C ALA A 174 -31.91 54.75 -13.66
N THR A 175 -32.97 54.47 -14.44
CA THR A 175 -33.95 55.49 -14.83
C THR A 175 -35.28 54.85 -15.24
N ASP A 176 -36.36 55.42 -14.70
CA ASP A 176 -37.78 55.09 -14.90
C ASP A 176 -38.33 55.51 -16.27
N GLY A 177 -39.45 54.89 -16.72
CA GLY A 177 -40.29 55.47 -17.78
C GLY A 177 -41.33 54.56 -18.47
N ALA A 178 -42.48 54.36 -17.80
CA ALA A 178 -43.87 54.19 -18.27
C ALA A 178 -44.29 53.58 -19.66
N SER A 179 -45.23 52.61 -19.54
CA SER A 179 -46.48 52.35 -20.30
C SER A 179 -46.48 51.92 -21.78
N HIS A 180 -47.12 50.76 -22.09
CA HIS A 180 -48.46 50.65 -22.72
C HIS A 180 -48.83 49.20 -23.17
N THR A 181 -49.98 48.73 -22.67
CA THR A 181 -51.06 47.91 -23.29
C THR A 181 -50.81 46.66 -24.19
N ALA A 182 -51.34 45.52 -23.69
CA ALA A 182 -52.16 44.47 -24.33
C ALA A 182 -51.94 44.06 -25.81
N THR A 183 -51.78 42.75 -26.08
CA THR A 183 -52.76 41.88 -26.78
C THR A 183 -52.25 40.43 -27.00
N ASP A 184 -53.22 39.52 -27.12
CA ASP A 184 -53.17 38.11 -27.53
C ASP A 184 -52.16 37.75 -28.62
N SER A 185 -51.61 36.53 -28.56
CA SER A 185 -51.94 35.44 -29.50
C SER A 185 -50.93 34.30 -29.45
N ALA A 186 -51.47 33.09 -29.50
CA ALA A 186 -50.75 31.85 -29.70
C ALA A 186 -50.10 31.76 -31.09
N SER A 187 -49.00 30.99 -31.16
CA SER A 187 -48.67 29.97 -32.15
C SER A 187 -47.16 29.96 -32.46
N HIS A 188 -46.51 28.81 -32.27
CA HIS A 188 -45.74 28.24 -33.36
C HIS A 188 -45.41 26.77 -33.12
N THR A 189 -45.89 25.99 -34.08
CA THR A 189 -45.47 24.66 -34.50
C THR A 189 -43.95 24.49 -34.60
N LYS A 190 -43.44 23.33 -34.18
CA LYS A 190 -42.55 22.53 -35.05
C LYS A 190 -42.37 21.08 -34.57
N SER A 191 -42.88 20.21 -35.42
CA SER A 191 -42.50 18.82 -35.65
C SER A 191 -41.00 18.67 -35.93
N HIS A 192 -40.33 17.69 -35.32
CA HIS A 192 -39.96 16.42 -35.96
C HIS A 192 -38.90 15.70 -35.12
N ALA A 193 -39.24 14.48 -34.71
CA ALA A 193 -38.25 13.46 -34.39
C ALA A 193 -37.43 13.11 -35.64
N PRO A 194 -36.22 12.57 -35.45
CA PRO A 194 -36.11 11.16 -35.75
C PRO A 194 -35.46 10.36 -34.62
N THR A 195 -36.08 9.20 -34.39
CA THR A 195 -35.57 8.04 -33.69
C THR A 195 -34.21 7.62 -34.25
N GLY A 196 -33.21 7.57 -33.38
CA GLY A 196 -31.93 6.90 -33.60
C GLY A 196 -31.57 6.12 -32.35
N THR A 197 -31.83 4.82 -32.39
CA THR A 197 -31.35 3.84 -31.42
C THR A 197 -29.82 3.86 -31.35
N ALA A 198 -29.25 4.15 -30.20
CA ALA A 198 -27.87 3.81 -29.87
C ALA A 198 -27.79 3.48 -28.39
N ASP A 199 -27.62 2.19 -28.10
CA ASP A 199 -26.94 1.72 -26.89
C ASP A 199 -25.66 2.53 -26.70
N THR A 200 -25.47 3.13 -25.52
CA THR A 200 -24.12 3.37 -24.97
C THR A 200 -24.20 3.35 -23.45
N SER A 201 -24.10 2.14 -22.91
CA SER A 201 -23.51 1.90 -21.59
C SER A 201 -22.03 2.30 -21.63
N GLY A 202 -21.57 3.11 -20.67
CA GLY A 202 -20.15 3.35 -20.40
C GLY A 202 -19.61 4.72 -20.80
N ALA A 203 -20.03 5.79 -20.12
CA ALA A 203 -19.25 7.03 -20.07
C ALA A 203 -18.04 6.81 -19.15
N GLY A 204 -16.98 6.19 -19.66
CA GLY A 204 -15.67 6.17 -19.01
C GLY A 204 -15.12 7.59 -18.95
N SER A 205 -14.80 8.08 -17.75
CA SER A 205 -14.11 9.36 -17.63
C SER A 205 -12.73 9.22 -18.29
N SER A 206 -12.37 10.12 -19.20
CA SER A 206 -11.26 10.00 -20.16
C SER A 206 -9.85 9.94 -19.55
N PHE A 207 -9.72 9.79 -18.23
CA PHE A 207 -8.47 9.88 -17.48
C PHE A 207 -8.24 8.69 -16.52
N ASP A 208 -9.08 7.66 -16.59
CA ASP A 208 -8.90 6.45 -15.81
C ASP A 208 -7.91 5.50 -16.52
N LYS A 209 -6.82 5.12 -15.84
CA LYS A 209 -5.76 4.26 -16.39
C LYS A 209 -5.41 3.14 -15.41
N GLU A 210 -5.15 1.96 -15.94
CA GLU A 210 -4.62 0.85 -15.19
C GLU A 210 -3.08 0.94 -15.08
N ILE A 211 -2.57 0.87 -13.86
CA ILE A 211 -1.14 0.94 -13.55
C ILE A 211 -0.72 -0.20 -12.62
N PRO A 212 0.56 -0.62 -12.65
CA PRO A 212 1.12 -1.53 -11.65
C PRO A 212 1.00 -0.95 -10.22
N PHE A 213 0.84 -1.82 -9.23
CA PHE A 213 0.82 -1.42 -7.82
C PHE A 213 2.08 -0.65 -7.42
N ALA A 214 3.24 -1.04 -7.96
CA ALA A 214 4.53 -0.40 -7.70
C ALA A 214 4.56 1.08 -8.12
N ASP A 215 3.72 1.49 -9.07
CA ASP A 215 3.71 2.86 -9.61
C ASP A 215 2.70 3.77 -8.89
N VAL A 216 1.96 3.24 -7.91
CA VAL A 216 0.97 4.00 -7.12
C VAL A 216 1.69 4.95 -6.18
N VAL A 217 1.24 6.21 -6.13
CA VAL A 217 1.84 7.24 -5.27
C VAL A 217 0.81 7.92 -4.38
N VAL A 218 1.26 8.49 -3.27
CA VAL A 218 0.41 9.29 -2.37
C VAL A 218 -0.30 10.40 -3.15
N GLY A 219 -1.61 10.51 -2.97
CA GLY A 219 -2.47 11.48 -3.65
C GLY A 219 -3.06 11.01 -4.98
N ASP A 220 -2.74 9.80 -5.45
CA ASP A 220 -3.51 9.16 -6.53
C ASP A 220 -4.97 8.94 -6.08
N LEU A 221 -5.90 9.06 -7.03
CA LEU A 221 -7.28 8.64 -6.87
C LEU A 221 -7.41 7.24 -7.44
N VAL A 222 -7.66 6.26 -6.59
CA VAL A 222 -7.85 4.86 -6.94
C VAL A 222 -9.34 4.59 -7.11
N LEU A 223 -9.69 3.90 -8.19
CA LEU A 223 -11.02 3.41 -8.47
C LEU A 223 -11.04 1.91 -8.20
N LEU A 224 -11.89 1.50 -7.26
CA LEU A 224 -12.00 0.13 -6.82
C LEU A 224 -13.37 -0.44 -7.16
N ALA A 225 -13.40 -1.67 -7.62
CA ALA A 225 -14.59 -2.48 -7.85
C ALA A 225 -14.49 -3.83 -7.11
N SER A 226 -15.59 -4.57 -7.06
CA SER A 226 -15.61 -5.93 -6.51
C SER A 226 -14.55 -6.82 -7.18
N GLY A 227 -13.74 -7.47 -6.35
CA GLY A 227 -12.61 -8.31 -6.75
C GLY A 227 -11.26 -7.60 -6.71
N ASP A 228 -11.23 -6.26 -6.68
CA ASP A 228 -9.98 -5.51 -6.69
C ASP A 228 -9.26 -5.61 -5.35
N MET A 229 -7.93 -5.70 -5.41
CA MET A 229 -7.07 -5.57 -4.25
C MET A 229 -6.73 -4.09 -4.00
N VAL A 230 -6.71 -3.69 -2.73
CA VAL A 230 -6.35 -2.34 -2.33
C VAL A 230 -4.83 -2.17 -2.43
N PRO A 231 -4.31 -1.26 -3.28
CA PRO A 231 -2.89 -1.17 -3.61
C PRO A 231 -2.02 -0.53 -2.51
N ALA A 232 -2.63 0.31 -1.68
CA ALA A 232 -1.96 1.17 -0.72
C ALA A 232 -2.97 1.60 0.37
N ASP A 233 -2.52 2.22 1.45
CA ASP A 233 -3.45 2.73 2.46
C ASP A 233 -4.19 3.95 1.88
N CYS A 234 -5.53 3.90 1.89
CA CYS A 234 -6.38 4.89 1.24
C CYS A 234 -7.47 5.43 2.16
N ARG A 235 -7.92 6.65 1.87
CA ARG A 235 -9.13 7.25 2.44
C ARG A 235 -10.26 7.17 1.41
N VAL A 236 -11.38 6.55 1.79
CA VAL A 236 -12.59 6.49 0.95
C VAL A 236 -13.14 7.90 0.75
N LEU A 237 -13.40 8.29 -0.50
CA LEU A 237 -14.03 9.56 -0.87
C LEU A 237 -15.47 9.37 -1.31
N ASP A 238 -15.73 8.29 -2.04
CA ASP A 238 -17.07 7.89 -2.46
C ASP A 238 -17.17 6.38 -2.43
N ALA A 239 -18.33 5.84 -2.05
CA ALA A 239 -18.54 4.41 -1.94
C ALA A 239 -20.00 4.05 -2.19
N LYS A 240 -20.20 2.91 -2.85
CA LYS A 240 -21.51 2.32 -3.10
C LYS A 240 -21.47 0.84 -2.72
N ASP A 241 -22.19 0.50 -1.65
CA ASP A 241 -22.26 -0.85 -1.08
C ASP A 241 -20.87 -1.50 -0.92
N LEU A 242 -19.89 -0.71 -0.43
CA LEU A 242 -18.49 -1.12 -0.36
C LEU A 242 -18.26 -2.01 0.87
N PHE A 243 -17.97 -3.29 0.62
CA PHE A 243 -17.55 -4.23 1.64
C PHE A 243 -16.14 -4.73 1.33
N VAL A 244 -15.30 -4.73 2.35
CA VAL A 244 -13.88 -5.09 2.22
C VAL A 244 -13.57 -6.25 3.14
N ASN A 245 -12.86 -7.23 2.59
CA ASN A 245 -12.34 -8.34 3.35
C ASN A 245 -10.99 -7.95 3.98
N GLU A 246 -11.00 -7.81 5.30
CA GLU A 246 -9.83 -7.45 6.11
C GLU A 246 -9.25 -8.65 6.88
N THR A 247 -9.65 -9.88 6.54
CA THR A 247 -9.22 -11.11 7.25
C THR A 247 -7.70 -11.21 7.36
N ALA A 248 -6.99 -10.83 6.30
CA ALA A 248 -5.52 -10.85 6.27
C ALA A 248 -4.87 -9.90 7.31
N LEU A 249 -5.59 -8.86 7.73
CA LEU A 249 -5.08 -7.80 8.61
C LEU A 249 -5.61 -7.91 10.03
N THR A 250 -6.92 -8.09 10.19
CA THR A 250 -7.59 -8.08 11.50
C THR A 250 -7.87 -9.48 12.02
N GLY A 251 -7.86 -10.50 11.15
CA GLY A 251 -8.29 -11.86 11.47
C GLY A 251 -9.82 -12.00 11.60
N GLU A 252 -10.59 -10.96 11.29
CA GLU A 252 -12.05 -11.00 11.28
C GLU A 252 -12.52 -11.51 9.91
N SER A 253 -13.29 -12.60 9.91
CA SER A 253 -13.78 -13.24 8.67
C SER A 253 -15.00 -12.55 8.06
N GLU A 254 -15.68 -11.70 8.84
CA GLU A 254 -16.86 -10.99 8.36
C GLU A 254 -16.46 -9.74 7.57
N PRO A 255 -17.11 -9.47 6.43
CA PRO A 255 -16.78 -8.32 5.61
C PRO A 255 -17.10 -7.01 6.33
N VAL A 256 -16.20 -6.04 6.27
CA VAL A 256 -16.39 -4.73 6.91
C VAL A 256 -16.94 -3.74 5.90
N GLU A 257 -18.08 -3.14 6.22
CA GLU A 257 -18.69 -2.08 5.41
C GLU A 257 -17.88 -0.77 5.54
N LYS A 258 -17.70 -0.08 4.42
CA LYS A 258 -16.89 1.15 4.35
C LYS A 258 -17.68 2.35 3.85
N PHE A 259 -17.43 3.50 4.47
CA PHE A 259 -18.16 4.74 4.21
C PHE A 259 -17.19 5.92 3.97
N PRO A 260 -17.57 6.92 3.16
CA PRO A 260 -16.75 8.12 2.97
C PRO A 260 -16.78 9.07 4.18
N THR A 261 -17.76 8.93 5.07
CA THR A 261 -18.01 9.83 6.20
C THR A 261 -16.85 9.89 7.19
N VAL A 262 -16.74 11.02 7.90
CA VAL A 262 -15.72 11.20 8.94
C VAL A 262 -16.03 10.32 10.14
N VAL A 263 -14.99 9.69 10.70
CA VAL A 263 -15.10 8.88 11.91
C VAL A 263 -14.78 9.74 13.12
N HIS A 264 -15.64 9.68 14.13
CA HIS A 264 -15.44 10.39 15.38
C HIS A 264 -14.94 9.45 16.47
N ALA A 265 -13.77 9.77 17.01
CA ALA A 265 -13.25 9.07 18.18
C ALA A 265 -14.19 9.26 19.39
N ARG A 266 -14.40 8.18 20.15
CA ARG A 266 -15.22 8.23 21.38
C ARG A 266 -14.66 9.24 22.37
N ARG A 267 -15.56 10.04 22.94
CA ARG A 267 -15.22 11.04 23.96
C ARG A 267 -15.17 10.39 25.34
N ARG A 268 -14.11 10.69 26.11
CA ARG A 268 -13.99 10.33 27.52
C ARG A 268 -14.75 11.33 28.40
N ALA A 269 -15.05 10.90 29.63
CA ALA A 269 -15.65 11.74 30.66
C ALA A 269 -14.77 12.94 31.05
N ASP A 270 -13.45 12.83 30.87
CA ASP A 270 -12.47 13.91 31.11
C ASP A 270 -12.38 14.93 29.96
N GLY A 271 -13.22 14.79 28.92
CA GLY A 271 -13.22 15.66 27.74
C GLY A 271 -12.18 15.29 26.67
N THR A 272 -11.26 14.37 26.95
CA THR A 272 -10.29 13.84 25.98
C THR A 272 -10.92 12.81 25.04
N ARG A 273 -10.25 12.46 23.94
CA ARG A 273 -10.72 11.43 22.99
C ARG A 273 -9.92 10.14 23.17
N TYR A 274 -10.58 8.98 23.04
CA TYR A 274 -9.87 7.71 22.90
C TYR A 274 -9.08 7.70 21.58
N PRO A 275 -7.91 7.05 21.52
CA PRO A 275 -7.29 6.76 20.23
C PRO A 275 -8.24 5.89 19.41
N LEU A 276 -8.36 6.20 18.11
CA LEU A 276 -9.15 5.39 17.19
C LEU A 276 -8.51 4.01 17.04
N SER A 277 -9.33 2.97 17.15
CA SER A 277 -8.93 1.62 16.77
C SER A 277 -9.01 1.48 15.25
N LEU A 278 -8.19 0.61 14.65
CA LEU A 278 -8.22 0.39 13.20
C LEU A 278 -9.58 -0.11 12.71
N SER A 279 -10.21 -1.00 13.49
CA SER A 279 -11.55 -1.51 13.24
C SER A 279 -12.64 -0.43 13.30
N GLU A 280 -12.40 0.67 14.03
CA GLU A 280 -13.32 1.82 14.06
C GLU A 280 -13.15 2.71 12.82
N CYS A 281 -12.05 2.58 12.07
CA CYS A 281 -11.77 3.37 10.88
C CYS A 281 -12.49 2.78 9.65
N THR A 282 -13.83 2.84 9.66
CA THR A 282 -14.72 2.37 8.57
C THR A 282 -14.58 3.18 7.28
N ASN A 283 -13.70 4.16 7.26
CA ASN A 283 -13.55 5.10 6.15
C ASN A 283 -12.14 5.05 5.53
N LEU A 284 -11.32 4.14 6.02
CA LEU A 284 -9.99 3.81 5.52
C LEU A 284 -9.98 2.42 4.88
N LEU A 285 -9.12 2.27 3.88
CA LEU A 285 -8.78 1.02 3.22
C LEU A 285 -7.30 0.75 3.44
N PHE A 286 -6.93 -0.51 3.66
CA PHE A 286 -5.57 -0.89 3.98
C PHE A 286 -4.94 -1.70 2.86
N ALA A 287 -3.65 -1.49 2.60
CA ALA A 287 -2.91 -2.20 1.57
C ALA A 287 -3.05 -3.73 1.72
N GLY A 288 -3.31 -4.43 0.62
CA GLY A 288 -3.44 -5.90 0.58
C GLY A 288 -4.81 -6.46 1.00
N THR A 289 -5.74 -5.61 1.47
CA THR A 289 -7.15 -5.99 1.64
C THR A 289 -7.86 -6.10 0.29
N THR A 290 -8.97 -6.83 0.22
CA THR A 290 -9.68 -7.06 -1.04
C THR A 290 -11.12 -6.55 -0.96
N VAL A 291 -11.58 -5.92 -2.04
CA VAL A 291 -12.96 -5.47 -2.16
C VAL A 291 -13.84 -6.67 -2.47
N GLN A 292 -14.73 -7.00 -1.55
CA GLN A 292 -15.64 -8.13 -1.70
C GLN A 292 -16.84 -7.77 -2.57
N SER A 293 -17.43 -6.60 -2.34
CA SER A 293 -18.56 -6.10 -3.13
C SER A 293 -18.58 -4.58 -3.18
N GLY A 294 -19.31 -4.05 -4.16
CA GLY A 294 -19.48 -2.62 -4.34
C GLY A 294 -18.42 -1.97 -5.20
N SER A 295 -18.35 -0.65 -5.09
CA SER A 295 -17.36 0.19 -5.78
C SER A 295 -17.02 1.40 -4.94
N ALA A 296 -15.81 1.91 -5.07
CA ALA A 296 -15.39 3.11 -4.37
C ALA A 296 -14.35 3.92 -5.15
N THR A 297 -14.34 5.22 -4.87
CA THR A 297 -13.22 6.11 -5.19
C THR A 297 -12.50 6.43 -3.89
N ALA A 298 -11.19 6.24 -3.85
CA ALA A 298 -10.39 6.48 -2.66
C ALA A 298 -9.11 7.25 -3.01
N VAL A 299 -8.62 8.07 -2.08
CA VAL A 299 -7.33 8.76 -2.23
C VAL A 299 -6.24 8.02 -1.47
N VAL A 300 -5.09 7.79 -2.12
CA VAL A 300 -3.92 7.18 -1.47
C VAL A 300 -3.35 8.13 -0.44
N VAL A 301 -3.22 7.67 0.81
CA VAL A 301 -2.65 8.45 1.92
C VAL A 301 -1.24 8.01 2.29
N ALA A 302 -0.90 6.72 2.12
CA ALA A 302 0.44 6.19 2.38
C ALA A 302 0.73 5.00 1.45
N THR A 303 2.01 4.80 1.10
CA THR A 303 2.51 3.79 0.15
C THR A 303 3.74 3.08 0.70
N GLY A 304 4.01 1.86 0.24
CA GLY A 304 5.20 1.07 0.58
C GLY A 304 5.36 0.87 2.09
N ASP A 305 6.56 1.14 2.59
CA ASP A 305 6.93 1.02 4.01
C ASP A 305 6.13 1.94 4.94
N ASP A 306 5.52 3.00 4.41
CA ASP A 306 4.67 3.90 5.19
C ASP A 306 3.23 3.41 5.33
N THR A 307 2.84 2.34 4.63
CA THR A 307 1.54 1.70 4.87
C THR A 307 1.51 1.01 6.23
N TYR A 308 0.30 0.73 6.72
CA TYR A 308 0.10 -0.03 7.94
C TYR A 308 0.78 -1.40 7.87
N VAL A 309 0.60 -2.13 6.76
CA VAL A 309 1.23 -3.44 6.56
C VAL A 309 2.74 -3.30 6.43
N GLY A 310 3.24 -2.29 5.70
CA GLY A 310 4.67 -2.01 5.56
C GLY A 310 5.35 -1.78 6.91
N ARG A 311 4.77 -0.91 7.76
CA ARG A 311 5.31 -0.67 9.11
C ARG A 311 5.22 -1.89 10.02
N MET A 312 4.18 -2.71 9.89
CA MET A 312 4.09 -3.96 10.65
C MET A 312 5.16 -4.95 10.20
N SER A 313 5.44 -5.04 8.90
CA SER A 313 6.49 -5.90 8.35
C SER A 313 7.88 -5.48 8.79
N ALA A 314 8.15 -4.18 8.89
CA ALA A 314 9.45 -3.67 9.34
C ALA A 314 9.74 -3.93 10.83
N LEU A 315 8.71 -4.25 11.63
CA LEU A 315 8.84 -4.57 13.06
C LEU A 315 9.01 -6.06 13.35
N LEU A 316 8.81 -6.93 12.36
CA LEU A 316 8.93 -8.39 12.47
C LEU A 316 10.34 -8.86 12.08
#